data_AF-A0A1M3P382-F1
#
_entry.id   AF-A0A1M3P382-F1
#
_cell.length_a   1.000
_cell.length_b   1.000
_cell.length_c   1.000
_cell.angle_alpha   90.00
_cell.angle_beta   90.00
_cell.angle_gamma   90.00
#
_symmetry.space_group_name_H-M   'P 1'
#
loop_
_entity.id
_entity.type
_entity.pdbx_description
1 polymer ?
#
loop_
_entity_poly.entity_id
_entity_poly.type
_entity_poly.pdbx_seq_one_letter_code
_entity_poly.pdbx_strand_id
1 'polypeptide(L)'
;MIATLLAIIVLVVTVLAAVALMRSVDTSNTIAGRVAFRQTVIQEAALAYEDAKAKIIFNEPTSDNNVTSLGYYATPQAATVRTDKDLPDVLVNETAGGIGTVLGVTSGDKVFYVVERLCPNIGPADPKTCIVPGASIQGGSVSNQTKDNGPPFTSGAYAAFRLSVKVVGPKNTVGYVQSVMR
;
A
#
# COMPACT_ATOMS: atom_id res chain seq x y z
N MET A 1 -62.43 15.35 22.33
CA MET A 1 -61.34 15.11 23.30
C MET A 1 -60.49 13.88 22.96
N ILE A 2 -61.08 12.75 22.53
CA ILE A 2 -60.31 11.54 22.18
C ILE A 2 -59.50 11.71 20.88
N ALA A 3 -60.08 12.35 19.85
CA ALA A 3 -59.41 12.54 18.55
C ALA A 3 -58.12 13.37 18.63
N THR A 4 -58.08 14.40 19.49
CA THR A 4 -56.90 15.25 19.70
C THR A 4 -55.77 14.50 20.42
N LEU A 5 -56.11 13.62 21.36
CA LEU A 5 -55.13 12.74 22.02
C LEU A 5 -54.51 11.76 21.04
N LEU A 6 -55.33 11.13 20.18
CA LEU A 6 -54.84 10.23 19.15
C LEU A 6 -53.93 10.94 18.14
N ALA A 7 -54.27 12.15 17.74
CA ALA A 7 -53.44 12.95 16.83
C ALA A 7 -52.03 13.22 17.40
N ILE A 8 -51.93 13.56 18.69
CA ILE A 8 -50.63 13.82 19.34
C ILE A 8 -49.80 12.54 19.46
N ILE A 9 -50.42 11.39 19.77
CA ILE A 9 -49.70 10.11 19.85
C ILE A 9 -49.13 9.74 18.47
N VAL A 10 -49.93 9.86 17.42
CA VAL A 10 -49.49 9.57 16.05
C VAL A 10 -48.35 10.52 15.64
N LEU A 11 -48.45 11.81 15.98
CA LEU A 11 -47.38 12.78 15.72
C LEU A 11 -46.08 12.40 16.43
N VAL A 12 -46.14 11.98 17.70
CA VAL A 12 -44.94 11.56 18.44
C VAL A 12 -44.32 10.31 17.83
N VAL A 13 -45.14 9.32 17.44
CA VAL A 13 -44.64 8.08 16.83
C VAL A 13 -43.97 8.34 15.48
N THR A 14 -44.52 9.21 14.63
CA THR A 14 -43.92 9.52 13.33
C THR A 14 -42.62 10.31 13.47
N VAL A 15 -42.52 11.22 14.45
CA VAL A 15 -41.26 11.93 14.74
C VAL A 15 -40.18 10.97 15.25
N LEU A 16 -40.53 10.02 16.12
CA LEU A 16 -39.59 8.99 16.58
C LEU A 16 -39.09 8.10 15.43
N ALA A 17 -39.99 7.72 14.52
CA ALA A 17 -39.62 6.98 13.31
C ALA A 17 -38.70 7.79 12.38
N ALA A 18 -38.97 9.09 12.21
CA ALA A 18 -38.14 9.98 11.40
C ALA A 18 -36.71 10.13 11.97
N VAL A 19 -36.57 10.27 13.28
CA VAL A 19 -35.26 10.35 13.95
C VAL A 19 -34.49 9.03 13.81
N ALA A 20 -35.18 7.89 13.94
CA ALA A 20 -34.56 6.59 13.72
C ALA A 20 -34.04 6.44 12.28
N LEU A 21 -34.80 6.92 11.29
CA LEU A 21 -34.39 6.91 9.89
C LEU A 21 -33.16 7.80 9.63
N MET A 22 -33.11 9.01 10.20
CA MET A 22 -31.94 9.91 10.03
C MET A 22 -30.65 9.24 10.52
N ARG A 23 -30.67 8.62 11.70
CA ARG A 23 -29.51 7.87 12.22
C ARG A 23 -29.11 6.69 11.33
N SER A 24 -30.09 6.01 10.73
CA SER A 24 -29.84 4.92 9.78
C SER A 24 -29.16 5.42 8.50
N VAL A 25 -29.58 6.58 7.98
CA VAL A 25 -28.96 7.19 6.79
C VAL A 25 -27.55 7.69 7.08
N ASP A 26 -27.33 8.35 8.22
CA ASP A 26 -26.00 8.86 8.60
C ASP A 26 -24.98 7.71 8.74
N THR A 27 -25.37 6.62 9.41
CA THR A 27 -24.53 5.42 9.50
C THR A 27 -24.28 4.80 8.13
N SER A 28 -25.30 4.67 7.30
CA SER A 28 -25.15 4.15 5.92
C SER A 28 -24.18 5.00 5.08
N ASN A 29 -24.28 6.33 5.18
CA ASN A 29 -23.44 7.25 4.42
C ASN A 29 -21.97 7.22 4.87
N THR A 30 -21.72 7.13 6.18
CA THR A 30 -20.34 7.01 6.70
C THR A 30 -19.69 5.67 6.35
N ILE A 31 -20.46 4.58 6.33
CA ILE A 31 -19.99 3.27 5.88
C ILE A 31 -19.65 3.32 4.39
N ALA A 32 -20.56 3.85 3.56
CA ALA A 32 -20.34 4.01 2.13
C ALA A 32 -19.08 4.83 1.83
N GLY A 33 -18.86 5.94 2.55
CA GLY A 33 -17.66 6.77 2.41
C GLY A 33 -16.36 6.04 2.73
N ARG A 34 -16.34 5.21 3.78
CA ARG A 34 -15.13 4.41 4.14
C ARG A 34 -14.85 3.30 3.12
N VAL A 35 -15.88 2.66 2.59
CA VAL A 35 -15.74 1.61 1.57
C VAL A 35 -15.23 2.23 0.26
N ALA A 36 -15.79 3.36 -0.16
CA ALA A 36 -15.33 4.09 -1.33
C ALA A 36 -13.85 4.47 -1.20
N PHE A 37 -13.43 5.02 -0.05
CA PHE A 37 -12.02 5.33 0.17
C PHE A 37 -11.12 4.09 0.12
N ARG A 38 -11.55 2.95 0.69
CA ARG A 38 -10.78 1.70 0.57
C ARG A 38 -10.63 1.26 -0.90
N GLN A 39 -11.66 1.40 -1.71
CA GLN A 39 -11.59 1.07 -3.14
C GLN A 39 -10.61 2.00 -3.87
N THR A 40 -10.67 3.32 -3.60
CA THR A 40 -9.70 4.28 -4.14
C THR A 40 -8.28 3.92 -3.72
N VAL A 41 -8.04 3.60 -2.45
CA VAL A 41 -6.71 3.20 -1.95
C VAL A 41 -6.16 1.98 -2.70
N ILE A 42 -7.01 0.98 -2.99
CA ILE A 42 -6.59 -0.21 -3.75
C ILE A 42 -6.30 0.13 -5.21
N GLN A 43 -7.11 0.98 -5.85
CA GLN A 43 -6.89 1.42 -7.22
C GLN A 43 -5.58 2.23 -7.36
N GLU A 44 -5.36 3.18 -6.46
CA GLU A 44 -4.14 3.99 -6.41
C GLU A 44 -2.90 3.15 -6.07
N ALA A 45 -3.05 2.10 -5.25
CA ALA A 45 -1.97 1.14 -5.00
C ALA A 45 -1.62 0.32 -6.24
N ALA A 46 -2.58 -0.02 -7.10
CA ALA A 46 -2.31 -0.68 -8.38
C ALA A 46 -1.55 0.24 -9.34
N LEU A 47 -1.86 1.54 -9.35
CA LEU A 47 -1.08 2.53 -10.11
C LEU A 47 0.36 2.65 -9.58
N ALA A 48 0.53 2.67 -8.25
CA ALA A 48 1.85 2.69 -7.63
C ALA A 48 2.68 1.43 -7.96
N TYR A 49 2.04 0.27 -8.09
CA TYR A 49 2.70 -0.96 -8.49
C TYR A 49 3.29 -0.86 -9.91
N GLU A 50 2.50 -0.38 -10.87
CA GLU A 50 2.98 -0.21 -12.26
C GLU A 50 4.04 0.89 -12.36
N ASP A 51 3.91 1.99 -11.61
CA ASP A 51 4.91 3.06 -11.54
C ASP A 51 6.24 2.57 -10.94
N ALA A 52 6.19 1.81 -9.85
CA ALA A 52 7.36 1.22 -9.22
C ALA A 52 8.07 0.26 -10.20
N LYS A 53 7.32 -0.60 -10.89
CA LYS A 53 7.87 -1.53 -11.89
C LYS A 53 8.51 -0.80 -13.07
N ALA A 54 7.95 0.33 -13.50
CA ALA A 54 8.48 1.11 -14.62
C ALA A 54 9.73 1.92 -14.25
N LYS A 55 9.80 2.47 -13.03
CA LYS A 55 10.90 3.35 -12.59
C LYS A 55 12.06 2.61 -11.94
N ILE A 56 11.79 1.51 -11.24
CA ILE A 56 12.79 0.74 -10.52
C ILE A 56 13.33 -0.31 -11.50
N ILE A 57 14.14 0.16 -12.44
CA ILE A 57 14.91 -0.68 -13.35
C ILE A 57 16.37 -0.39 -13.06
N PHE A 58 17.08 -1.39 -12.56
CA PHE A 58 18.50 -1.26 -12.23
C PHE A 58 19.36 -2.00 -13.24
N ASN A 59 20.51 -1.40 -13.55
CA ASN A 59 21.62 -2.11 -14.15
C ASN A 59 22.53 -2.64 -13.03
N GLU A 60 22.97 -3.89 -13.11
CA GLU A 60 23.92 -4.42 -12.13
C GLU A 60 25.20 -3.55 -12.10
N PRO A 61 25.79 -3.24 -10.92
CA PRO A 61 25.44 -3.68 -9.56
C PRO A 61 24.65 -2.62 -8.74
N THR A 62 23.96 -1.68 -9.39
CA THR A 62 23.29 -0.57 -8.67
C THR A 62 22.14 -1.02 -7.77
N SER A 63 21.54 -2.19 -8.04
CA SER A 63 20.48 -2.82 -7.24
C SER A 63 20.94 -3.33 -5.86
N ASP A 64 22.24 -3.51 -5.66
CA ASP A 64 22.81 -4.04 -4.42
C ASP A 64 22.84 -2.99 -3.31
N ASN A 65 22.72 -1.71 -3.66
CA ASN A 65 22.71 -0.58 -2.75
C ASN A 65 21.31 0.05 -2.65
N ASN A 66 21.08 0.86 -1.61
CA ASN A 66 19.86 1.65 -1.51
C ASN A 66 19.84 2.75 -2.58
N VAL A 67 18.68 2.92 -3.23
CA VAL A 67 18.44 3.99 -4.20
C VAL A 67 17.25 4.80 -3.70
N THR A 68 17.52 5.65 -2.70
CA THR A 68 16.49 6.38 -1.96
C THR A 68 15.72 7.36 -2.84
N SER A 69 16.34 7.88 -3.91
CA SER A 69 15.71 8.78 -4.88
C SER A 69 14.53 8.14 -5.62
N LEU A 70 14.53 6.81 -5.77
CA LEU A 70 13.44 6.03 -6.37
C LEU A 70 12.55 5.36 -5.30
N GLY A 71 12.81 5.60 -4.01
CA GLY A 71 12.14 4.91 -2.91
C GLY A 71 12.51 3.43 -2.79
N TYR A 72 13.68 3.02 -3.31
CA TYR A 72 14.16 1.64 -3.26
C TYR A 72 15.18 1.42 -2.14
N TYR A 73 14.98 0.36 -1.36
CA TYR A 73 15.90 -0.10 -0.33
C TYR A 73 16.28 -1.55 -0.56
N ALA A 74 17.57 -1.85 -0.51
CA ALA A 74 18.13 -3.19 -0.68
C ALA A 74 17.89 -4.11 0.54
N THR A 75 17.38 -3.54 1.63
CA THR A 75 17.04 -4.21 2.90
C THR A 75 15.72 -3.68 3.45
N PRO A 76 14.96 -4.48 4.21
CA PRO A 76 13.75 -4.02 4.87
C PRO A 76 14.11 -2.99 5.93
N GLN A 77 13.48 -1.81 5.84
CA GLN A 77 13.62 -0.72 6.78
C GLN A 77 12.72 -0.98 7.99
N ALA A 78 13.31 -0.93 9.19
CA ALA A 78 12.55 -1.10 10.42
C ALA A 78 11.72 0.13 10.75
N ALA A 79 10.54 -0.06 11.35
CA ALA A 79 9.91 0.99 12.13
C ALA A 79 10.65 1.11 13.47
N THR A 80 11.31 2.25 13.69
CA THR A 80 12.07 2.59 14.89
C THR A 80 11.25 3.38 15.90
N VAL A 81 10.26 4.15 15.41
CA VAL A 81 9.44 5.04 16.24
C VAL A 81 8.15 4.37 16.72
N ARG A 82 7.60 3.42 15.94
CA ARG A 82 6.31 2.78 16.23
C ARG A 82 6.48 1.38 16.80
N THR A 83 5.63 1.02 17.77
CA THR A 83 5.54 -0.35 18.32
C THR A 83 5.14 -1.38 17.26
N ASP A 84 4.30 -0.97 16.29
CA ASP A 84 3.85 -1.82 15.19
C ASP A 84 4.86 -1.70 14.04
N LYS A 85 5.76 -2.67 13.93
CA LYS A 85 6.92 -2.66 13.01
C LYS A 85 6.57 -3.00 11.55
N ASP A 86 5.31 -2.82 11.17
CA ASP A 86 4.78 -3.34 9.91
C ASP A 86 5.06 -2.44 8.70
N LEU A 87 5.23 -1.13 8.91
CA LEU A 87 5.45 -0.15 7.84
C LEU A 87 6.78 0.59 8.02
N PRO A 88 7.51 0.90 6.94
CA PRO A 88 8.72 1.71 7.01
C PRO A 88 8.47 3.12 7.53
N ASP A 89 9.29 3.59 8.48
CA ASP A 89 9.19 4.97 9.02
C ASP A 89 9.35 6.03 7.92
N VAL A 90 10.20 5.75 6.91
CA VAL A 90 10.42 6.61 5.75
C VAL A 90 9.13 6.89 4.95
N LEU A 91 8.25 5.89 4.84
CA LEU A 91 6.96 6.00 4.16
C LEU A 91 5.93 6.74 5.03
N VAL A 92 5.92 6.46 6.34
CA VAL A 92 4.98 7.09 7.27
C VAL A 92 5.26 8.59 7.38
N ASN A 93 6.54 8.96 7.55
CA ASN A 93 7.00 10.34 7.72
C ASN A 93 7.13 11.12 6.39
N GLU A 94 6.83 10.50 5.25
CA GLU A 94 6.96 11.13 3.93
C GLU A 94 8.35 11.75 3.72
N THR A 95 9.40 10.98 4.06
CA THR A 95 10.77 11.51 4.06
C THR A 95 11.21 11.89 2.65
N ALA A 96 11.48 13.18 2.44
CA ALA A 96 11.90 13.70 1.14
C ALA A 96 13.17 13.00 0.63
N GLY A 97 13.15 12.56 -0.64
CA GLY A 97 14.28 11.86 -1.26
C GLY A 97 14.52 10.43 -0.74
N GLY A 98 13.58 9.89 0.06
CA GLY A 98 13.59 8.51 0.55
C GLY A 98 12.36 7.69 0.17
N ILE A 99 11.45 8.25 -0.62
CA ILE A 99 10.18 7.66 -1.04
C ILE A 99 9.96 7.88 -2.53
N GLY A 100 9.30 6.94 -3.18
CA GLY A 100 8.78 7.09 -4.53
C GLY A 100 7.43 7.81 -4.51
N THR A 101 7.19 8.66 -5.51
CA THR A 101 5.92 9.36 -5.69
C THR A 101 5.32 9.02 -7.04
N VAL A 102 4.03 8.67 -7.05
CA VAL A 102 3.29 8.48 -8.30
C VAL A 102 2.83 9.85 -8.80
N LEU A 103 3.11 10.15 -10.06
CA LEU A 103 2.64 11.37 -10.74
C LEU A 103 1.42 11.01 -11.60
N GLY A 104 0.42 11.90 -11.68
CA GLY A 104 -0.76 11.69 -12.52
C GLY A 104 -1.90 10.90 -11.88
N VAL A 105 -1.93 10.83 -10.55
CA VAL A 105 -3.06 10.29 -9.80
C VAL A 105 -4.29 11.18 -9.99
N THR A 106 -5.45 10.53 -10.17
CA THR A 106 -6.70 11.25 -10.40
C THR A 106 -7.20 11.77 -9.04
N SER A 107 -8.09 12.78 -9.03
CA SER A 107 -8.81 13.22 -7.81
C SER A 107 -8.01 13.85 -6.65
N GLY A 108 -6.80 14.39 -6.88
CA GLY A 108 -6.08 15.17 -5.86
C GLY A 108 -5.55 14.34 -4.68
N ASP A 109 -5.56 13.02 -4.84
CA ASP A 109 -4.92 12.09 -3.93
C ASP A 109 -3.39 12.22 -4.03
N LYS A 110 -2.67 11.90 -2.96
CA LYS A 110 -1.21 11.81 -2.96
C LYS A 110 -0.81 10.37 -2.69
N VAL A 111 0.01 9.80 -3.56
CA VAL A 111 0.42 8.41 -3.48
C VAL A 111 1.93 8.34 -3.36
N PHE A 112 2.37 7.75 -2.26
CA PHE A 112 3.77 7.52 -1.92
C PHE A 112 4.00 6.02 -1.84
N TYR A 113 5.18 5.56 -2.25
CA TYR A 113 5.55 4.18 -2.11
C TYR A 113 7.01 4.01 -1.71
N VAL A 114 7.30 2.87 -1.10
CA VAL A 114 8.64 2.41 -0.79
C VAL A 114 8.73 0.95 -1.20
N VAL A 115 9.80 0.61 -1.91
CA VAL A 115 10.12 -0.75 -2.31
C VAL A 115 11.30 -1.24 -1.50
N GLU A 116 11.12 -2.37 -0.84
CA GLU A 116 12.14 -3.00 -0.02
C GLU A 116 12.45 -4.37 -0.57
N ARG A 117 13.71 -4.65 -0.85
CA ARG A 117 14.17 -6.01 -1.10
C ARG A 117 14.23 -6.75 0.22
N LEU A 118 13.63 -7.94 0.29
CA LEU A 118 13.54 -8.75 1.50
C LEU A 118 14.83 -9.55 1.76
N CYS A 119 15.97 -8.85 1.73
CA CYS A 119 17.28 -9.36 2.09
C CYS A 119 17.71 -8.78 3.45
N PRO A 120 18.42 -9.55 4.29
CA PRO A 120 18.84 -9.06 5.61
C PRO A 120 19.97 -8.00 5.52
N ASN A 121 20.79 -8.04 4.48
CA ASN A 121 21.96 -7.17 4.32
C ASN A 121 21.98 -6.50 2.94
N ILE A 122 22.63 -5.33 2.89
CA ILE A 122 22.96 -4.63 1.64
C ILE A 122 24.05 -5.43 0.91
N GLY A 123 23.99 -5.50 -0.42
CA GLY A 123 24.91 -6.29 -1.24
C GLY A 123 24.18 -7.18 -2.25
N PRO A 124 24.91 -8.09 -2.93
CA PRO A 124 24.33 -9.04 -3.86
C PRO A 124 23.24 -9.89 -3.20
N ALA A 125 22.13 -10.12 -3.91
CA ALA A 125 21.09 -11.02 -3.44
C ALA A 125 21.60 -12.47 -3.37
N ASP A 126 21.55 -13.07 -2.18
CA ASP A 126 21.88 -14.48 -1.95
C ASP A 126 20.59 -15.25 -1.61
N PRO A 127 20.20 -16.26 -2.41
CA PRO A 127 18.98 -17.04 -2.15
C PRO A 127 18.98 -17.80 -0.82
N LYS A 128 20.13 -17.95 -0.14
CA LYS A 128 20.21 -18.58 1.18
C LYS A 128 19.82 -17.64 2.31
N THR A 129 19.99 -16.34 2.12
CA THR A 129 19.81 -15.33 3.17
C THR A 129 18.61 -14.42 2.89
N CYS A 130 18.33 -14.14 1.62
CA CYS A 130 17.17 -13.37 1.20
C CYS A 130 15.91 -14.24 1.19
N ILE A 131 14.75 -13.61 1.40
CA ILE A 131 13.47 -14.26 1.15
C ILE A 131 13.34 -14.42 -0.36
N VAL A 132 13.32 -15.66 -0.84
CA VAL A 132 13.21 -15.97 -2.26
C VAL A 132 11.75 -16.25 -2.60
N PRO A 133 11.19 -15.65 -3.66
CA PRO A 133 9.86 -16.05 -4.14
C PRO A 133 9.96 -17.50 -4.65
N GLY A 134 9.03 -18.36 -4.21
CA GLY A 134 9.05 -19.79 -4.52
C GLY A 134 9.33 -20.08 -6.00
N ALA A 135 10.15 -21.09 -6.26
CA ALA A 135 10.56 -21.44 -7.62
C ALA A 135 9.33 -21.77 -8.49
N SER A 136 9.11 -21.01 -9.57
CA SER A 136 8.37 -21.53 -10.71
C SER A 136 9.25 -22.63 -11.31
N ILE A 137 8.76 -23.88 -11.31
CA ILE A 137 9.45 -25.01 -11.90
C ILE A 137 9.56 -24.77 -13.41
N GLN A 138 10.60 -24.08 -13.84
CA GLN A 138 10.97 -23.97 -15.24
C GLN A 138 12.22 -24.80 -15.43
N GLY A 139 12.06 -25.96 -16.06
CA GLY A 139 13.13 -26.92 -16.31
C GLY A 139 14.31 -26.24 -17.02
N GLY A 140 15.44 -26.12 -16.33
CA GLY A 140 16.68 -25.56 -16.85
C GLY A 140 17.71 -25.43 -15.74
N SER A 141 18.94 -25.89 -16.00
CA SER A 141 20.06 -25.73 -15.07
C SER A 141 20.48 -24.27 -15.01
N VAL A 142 20.16 -23.57 -13.92
CA VAL A 142 20.69 -22.22 -13.67
C VAL A 142 22.13 -22.32 -13.17
N SER A 143 23.07 -22.29 -14.12
CA SER A 143 24.48 -22.04 -13.86
C SER A 143 24.67 -20.55 -13.55
N ASN A 144 24.52 -20.16 -12.28
CA ASN A 144 25.32 -19.17 -11.55
C ASN A 144 24.56 -18.71 -10.27
N GLN A 145 24.93 -19.27 -9.12
CA GLN A 145 24.22 -19.12 -7.84
C GLN A 145 24.48 -17.78 -7.10
N THR A 146 24.59 -16.63 -7.77
CA THR A 146 25.06 -15.39 -7.09
C THR A 146 24.43 -14.06 -7.48
N LYS A 147 23.46 -13.95 -8.40
CA LYS A 147 23.11 -12.63 -8.97
C LYS A 147 21.67 -12.51 -9.43
N ASP A 148 21.00 -11.41 -9.11
CA ASP A 148 19.71 -10.99 -9.71
C ASP A 148 19.90 -10.72 -11.22
N ASN A 149 20.08 -11.78 -12.00
CA ASN A 149 20.52 -11.71 -13.38
C ASN A 149 19.34 -11.35 -14.30
N GLY A 150 18.92 -10.08 -14.29
CA GLY A 150 17.84 -9.53 -15.10
C GLY A 150 17.30 -8.22 -14.51
N PRO A 151 16.39 -7.51 -15.20
CA PRO A 151 15.69 -6.38 -14.61
C PRO A 151 15.07 -6.84 -13.28
N PRO A 152 15.20 -6.06 -12.19
CA PRO A 152 14.47 -6.37 -10.95
C PRO A 152 12.98 -6.58 -11.31
N PHE A 153 12.31 -7.54 -10.65
CA PHE A 153 10.93 -7.97 -10.92
C PHE A 153 10.68 -8.89 -12.13
N THR A 154 11.71 -9.50 -12.72
CA THR A 154 11.57 -10.45 -13.84
C THR A 154 12.00 -11.88 -13.46
N SER A 155 11.76 -12.86 -14.35
CA SER A 155 12.12 -14.25 -14.09
C SER A 155 13.63 -14.38 -13.88
N GLY A 156 14.06 -14.65 -12.64
CA GLY A 156 15.48 -14.77 -12.29
C GLY A 156 15.88 -14.02 -11.01
N ALA A 157 14.99 -13.23 -10.41
CA ALA A 157 15.25 -12.58 -9.12
C ALA A 157 15.46 -13.61 -7.99
N TYR A 158 16.55 -13.45 -7.25
CA TYR A 158 16.96 -14.24 -6.09
C TYR A 158 16.47 -13.64 -4.76
N ALA A 159 15.68 -12.56 -4.83
CA ALA A 159 15.00 -11.96 -3.69
C ALA A 159 13.57 -11.53 -4.04
N ALA A 160 12.69 -11.57 -3.04
CA ALA A 160 11.35 -11.01 -3.11
C ALA A 160 11.39 -9.54 -2.73
N PHE A 161 10.48 -8.75 -3.30
CA PHE A 161 10.36 -7.33 -2.99
C PHE A 161 9.03 -7.07 -2.29
N ARG A 162 9.03 -6.18 -1.31
CA ARG A 162 7.82 -5.67 -0.66
C ARG A 162 7.59 -4.25 -1.13
N LEU A 163 6.45 -4.02 -1.75
CA LEU A 163 5.94 -2.69 -2.04
C LEU A 163 5.04 -2.26 -0.89
N SER A 164 5.38 -1.15 -0.24
CA SER A 164 4.51 -0.49 0.73
C SER A 164 4.03 0.82 0.12
N VAL A 165 2.72 0.99 -0.02
CA VAL A 165 2.08 2.18 -0.59
C VAL A 165 1.30 2.90 0.49
N LYS A 166 1.44 4.23 0.55
CA LYS A 166 0.65 5.15 1.35
C LYS A 166 -0.17 6.03 0.41
N VAL A 167 -1.47 6.00 0.57
CA VAL A 167 -2.42 6.84 -0.18
C VAL A 167 -3.02 7.85 0.79
N VAL A 168 -2.88 9.13 0.49
CA VAL A 168 -3.44 10.25 1.25
C VAL A 168 -4.54 10.90 0.43
N GLY A 169 -5.78 10.76 0.89
CA GLY A 169 -6.95 11.34 0.24
C GLY A 169 -7.16 12.83 0.56
N PRO A 170 -8.06 13.52 -0.15
CA PRO A 170 -8.28 14.97 -0.03
C PRO A 170 -8.77 15.43 1.35
N LYS A 171 -9.33 14.51 2.16
CA LYS A 171 -9.76 14.78 3.54
C LYS A 171 -8.72 14.36 4.59
N ASN A 172 -7.45 14.25 4.20
CA ASN A 172 -6.36 13.70 5.02
C ASN A 172 -6.66 12.27 5.53
N THR A 173 -7.47 11.52 4.80
CA THR A 173 -7.69 10.10 5.06
C THR A 173 -6.48 9.33 4.53
N VAL A 174 -5.87 8.49 5.37
CA VAL A 174 -4.68 7.73 4.99
C VAL A 174 -5.03 6.25 4.90
N GLY A 175 -4.63 5.62 3.80
CA GLY A 175 -4.69 4.18 3.59
C GLY A 175 -3.31 3.63 3.28
N TYR A 176 -3.04 2.41 3.74
CA TYR A 176 -1.81 1.69 3.44
C TYR A 176 -2.12 0.38 2.74
N VAL A 177 -1.31 0.03 1.75
CA VAL A 177 -1.37 -1.25 1.05
C VAL A 177 0.04 -1.83 1.00
N GLN A 178 0.17 -3.10 1.33
CA GLN A 178 1.42 -3.83 1.17
C GLN A 178 1.20 -5.01 0.23
N SER A 179 2.07 -5.14 -0.75
CA SER A 179 2.09 -6.28 -1.65
C SER A 179 3.51 -6.83 -1.77
N VAL A 180 3.61 -8.13 -2.00
CA VAL A 180 4.89 -8.77 -2.33
C VAL A 180 4.95 -8.92 -3.83
N MET A 181 6.04 -8.41 -4.39
CA MET A 181 6.39 -8.47 -5.80
C MET A 181 7.48 -9.51 -5.98
N ARG A 182 7.41 -10.23 -7.10
CA ARG A 182 8.48 -11.11 -7.56
C ARG A 182 9.32 -10.35 -8.56
#